data_AF-A0A7Y5R4J7-F1
#
_entry.id   AF-A0A7Y5R4J7-F1
#
_cell.length_a   1.000
_cell.length_b   1.000
_cell.length_c   1.000
_cell.angle_alpha   90.00
_cell.angle_beta   90.00
_cell.angle_gamma   90.00
#
_symmetry.space_group_name_H-M   'P 1'
#
loop_
_entity.id
_entity.type
_entity.pdbx_description
1 polymer ?
#
loop_
_entity_poly.entity_id
_entity_poly.type
_entity_poly.pdbx_seq_one_letter_code
_entity_poly.pdbx_strand_id
1 'polypeptide(L)'
;MTLHKQLLLIPVFCFSYLFCFSQAVTDELLRQFHKEAAKQMEAQLEDDTVEIDGAGWDESYRTSEQQGNGASGFDPGAPKPTGKRVGCICMDGVRQDKGGRGACGGHGGVRYWIYQVSEDSTALYPTENHWDHPEPLDNNERMSLAAYNEEGSDDPPRNRGLRIGWGETLLGLMVCVTIAYIAKLWFSNSHHDQLLP
;
A
#
# COMPACT_ATOMS: atom_id res chain seq x y z
N MET A 1 12.41 -52.28 -35.72
CA MET A 1 11.49 -51.12 -35.65
C MET A 1 11.93 -50.11 -34.58
N THR A 2 13.18 -49.65 -34.62
CA THR A 2 13.79 -48.82 -33.53
C THR A 2 14.37 -47.50 -34.04
N LEU A 3 14.46 -47.28 -35.35
CA LEU A 3 15.04 -46.05 -35.92
C LEU A 3 14.09 -44.84 -35.88
N HIS A 4 12.78 -45.04 -35.74
CA HIS A 4 11.80 -43.94 -35.82
C HIS A 4 11.64 -43.13 -34.52
N LYS A 5 12.08 -43.67 -33.37
CA LYS A 5 11.99 -42.99 -32.06
C LYS A 5 13.15 -42.04 -31.77
N GLN A 6 14.31 -42.22 -32.40
CA GLN A 6 15.49 -41.36 -32.21
C GLN A 6 15.38 -40.01 -32.94
N LEU A 7 14.64 -39.95 -34.05
CA LEU A 7 14.59 -38.75 -34.89
C LEU A 7 13.69 -37.62 -34.32
N LEU A 8 12.75 -37.94 -33.43
CA LEU A 8 11.84 -36.95 -32.83
C LEU A 8 12.38 -36.28 -31.55
N LEU A 9 13.46 -36.81 -30.94
CA LEU A 9 14.05 -36.21 -29.74
C LEU A 9 15.03 -35.07 -30.05
N ILE A 10 15.66 -35.09 -31.23
CA ILE A 10 16.64 -34.08 -31.65
C ILE A 10 16.04 -32.66 -31.72
N PRO A 11 14.85 -32.41 -32.31
CA PRO A 11 14.31 -31.04 -32.35
C PRO A 11 13.85 -30.53 -30.98
N VAL A 12 13.42 -31.40 -30.06
CA VAL A 12 12.97 -31.02 -28.72
C VAL A 12 14.14 -30.62 -27.82
N PHE A 13 15.26 -31.35 -27.88
CA PHE A 13 16.48 -30.97 -27.18
C PHE A 13 17.15 -29.73 -27.78
N CYS A 14 17.05 -29.53 -29.11
CA CYS A 14 17.62 -28.34 -29.74
C CYS A 14 16.84 -27.07 -29.39
N PHE A 15 15.50 -27.13 -29.30
CA PHE A 15 14.68 -26.00 -28.88
C PHE A 15 14.84 -25.64 -27.40
N SER A 16 14.99 -26.62 -26.50
CA SER A 16 15.22 -26.33 -25.08
C SER A 16 16.61 -25.74 -24.81
N TYR A 17 17.64 -26.20 -25.52
CA TYR A 17 18.98 -25.59 -25.43
C TYR A 17 19.01 -24.16 -25.98
N LEU A 18 18.34 -23.88 -27.10
CA LEU A 18 18.26 -22.52 -27.65
C LEU A 18 17.48 -21.56 -26.74
N PHE A 19 16.41 -22.02 -26.09
CA PHE A 19 15.63 -21.19 -25.17
C PHE A 19 16.38 -20.92 -23.86
N CYS A 20 17.10 -21.91 -23.29
CA CYS A 20 17.96 -21.71 -22.12
C CYS A 20 19.14 -20.78 -22.42
N PHE A 21 19.76 -20.89 -23.59
CA PHE A 21 20.87 -20.00 -23.97
C PHE A 21 20.38 -18.55 -24.13
N SER A 22 19.16 -18.35 -24.62
CA SER A 22 18.59 -17.01 -24.76
C SER A 22 18.24 -16.37 -23.41
N GLN A 23 17.73 -17.13 -22.43
CA GLN A 23 17.44 -16.59 -21.08
C GLN A 23 18.70 -16.26 -20.28
N ALA A 24 19.77 -17.06 -20.40
CA ALA A 24 21.02 -16.80 -19.68
C ALA A 24 21.73 -15.53 -20.17
N VAL A 25 21.65 -15.22 -21.47
CA VAL A 25 22.26 -14.01 -22.04
C VAL A 25 21.49 -12.75 -21.64
N THR A 26 20.15 -12.82 -21.54
CA THR A 26 19.36 -11.67 -21.09
C THR A 26 19.56 -11.35 -19.61
N ASP A 27 19.74 -12.35 -18.75
CA ASP A 27 19.94 -12.13 -17.31
C ASP A 27 21.28 -11.45 -16.99
N GLU A 28 22.35 -11.82 -17.69
CA GLU A 28 23.67 -11.21 -17.47
C GLU A 28 23.69 -9.75 -17.98
N LEU A 29 23.06 -9.49 -19.13
CA LEU A 29 22.94 -8.13 -19.66
C LEU A 29 22.08 -7.24 -18.75
N LEU A 30 20.96 -7.77 -18.24
CA LEU A 30 20.09 -7.05 -17.31
C LEU A 30 20.83 -6.76 -16.00
N ARG A 31 21.61 -7.72 -15.47
CA ARG A 31 22.46 -7.51 -14.29
C ARG A 31 23.51 -6.43 -14.50
N GLN A 32 24.13 -6.36 -15.69
CA GLN A 32 25.08 -5.30 -16.02
C GLN A 32 24.39 -3.92 -16.07
N PHE A 33 23.21 -3.83 -16.70
CA PHE A 33 22.41 -2.61 -16.71
C PHE A 33 21.99 -2.14 -15.31
N HIS A 34 21.55 -3.07 -14.45
CA HIS A 34 21.18 -2.75 -13.07
C HIS A 34 22.39 -2.27 -12.25
N LYS A 35 23.57 -2.85 -12.46
CA LYS A 35 24.80 -2.41 -11.78
C LYS A 35 25.23 -1.01 -12.22
N GLU A 36 25.15 -0.69 -13.50
CA GLU A 36 25.46 0.65 -14.01
C GLU A 36 24.43 1.68 -13.54
N ALA A 37 23.14 1.35 -13.58
CA ALA A 37 22.07 2.22 -13.09
C ALA A 37 22.16 2.49 -11.59
N ALA A 38 22.46 1.46 -10.78
CA ALA A 38 22.66 1.63 -9.34
C ALA A 38 23.86 2.54 -9.04
N LYS A 39 24.96 2.38 -9.77
CA LYS A 39 26.16 3.21 -9.60
C LYS A 39 25.93 4.67 -10.00
N GLN A 40 25.13 4.92 -11.04
CA GLN A 40 24.73 6.28 -11.42
C GLN A 40 23.83 6.93 -10.37
N MET A 41 22.89 6.17 -9.80
CA MET A 41 22.03 6.67 -8.73
C MET A 41 22.81 6.96 -7.45
N GLU A 42 23.75 6.10 -7.05
CA GLU A 42 24.61 6.35 -5.88
C GLU A 42 25.48 7.60 -6.07
N ALA A 43 26.06 7.80 -7.26
CA ALA A 43 26.84 9.01 -7.56
C ALA A 43 26.00 10.31 -7.53
N GLN A 44 24.71 10.23 -7.86
CA GLN A 44 23.79 11.36 -7.73
C GLN A 44 23.36 11.60 -6.27
N LEU A 45 23.27 10.56 -5.45
CA LEU A 45 22.92 10.67 -4.03
C LEU A 45 24.06 11.26 -3.19
N GLU A 46 25.33 11.09 -3.59
CA GLU A 46 26.49 11.56 -2.83
C GLU A 46 26.74 13.09 -2.97
N ASP A 47 26.17 13.74 -3.99
CA ASP A 47 26.27 15.20 -4.19
C ASP A 47 25.16 15.99 -3.45
N ASP A 48 24.01 15.34 -3.16
CA ASP A 48 22.84 15.98 -2.55
C ASP A 48 22.69 15.71 -1.03
N THR A 49 23.68 15.11 -0.37
CA THR A 49 23.65 14.98 1.10
C THR A 49 23.95 16.33 1.77
N VAL A 50 22.98 17.23 1.75
CA VAL A 50 22.87 18.27 2.77
C VAL A 50 22.76 17.55 4.10
N GLU A 51 23.70 17.83 5.01
CA GLU A 51 23.74 17.33 6.38
C GLU A 51 22.55 17.91 7.15
N ILE A 52 21.36 17.35 6.91
CA ILE A 52 20.15 17.69 7.64
C ILE A 52 20.24 16.91 8.95
N ASP A 53 20.56 17.61 10.03
CA ASP A 53 20.49 17.12 11.39
C ASP A 53 19.06 16.59 11.65
N GLY A 54 18.90 15.27 11.60
CA GLY A 54 17.61 14.58 11.76
C GLY A 54 16.92 14.79 13.11
N ALA A 55 17.39 15.72 13.94
CA ALA A 55 16.92 16.01 15.28
C ALA A 55 15.77 17.04 15.36
N GLY A 56 15.32 17.61 14.24
CA GLY A 56 14.30 18.67 14.23
C GLY A 56 12.97 18.37 13.53
N TRP A 57 12.84 17.23 12.86
CA TRP A 57 11.66 16.92 12.03
C TRP A 57 10.42 16.62 12.87
N ASP A 58 10.57 15.88 13.97
CA ASP A 58 9.45 15.62 14.86
C ASP A 58 8.98 16.90 15.54
N GLU A 59 9.87 17.76 16.01
CA GLU A 59 9.46 18.96 16.77
C GLU A 59 8.81 20.03 15.88
N SER A 60 9.28 20.20 14.63
CA SER A 60 8.69 21.17 13.68
C SER A 60 7.34 20.75 13.10
N TYR A 61 7.05 19.44 13.01
CA TYR A 61 5.77 18.91 12.51
C TYR A 61 4.82 18.39 13.60
N ARG A 62 5.24 18.43 14.87
CA ARG A 62 4.43 18.15 16.07
C ARG A 62 3.69 19.39 16.56
N THR A 63 3.07 20.12 15.64
CA THR A 63 2.19 21.28 15.92
C THR A 63 0.86 20.92 16.61
N SER A 64 0.68 19.66 17.03
CA SER A 64 -0.57 19.15 17.60
C SER A 64 -0.68 19.19 19.12
N GLU A 65 0.44 19.31 19.84
CA GLU A 65 0.46 19.35 21.31
C GLU A 65 0.60 20.76 21.87
N GLN A 66 0.77 21.78 21.01
CA GLN A 66 0.87 23.15 21.48
C GLN A 66 -0.50 23.64 21.99
N GLN A 67 -0.67 23.58 23.31
CA GLN A 67 -1.69 24.34 24.04
C GLN A 67 -1.46 25.83 23.78
N GLY A 68 -2.06 26.34 22.71
CA GLY A 68 -2.03 27.77 22.42
C GLY A 68 -2.22 28.07 20.95
N ASN A 69 -1.41 27.47 20.07
CA ASN A 69 -1.33 27.90 18.69
C ASN A 69 -1.63 26.71 17.78
N GLY A 70 -2.79 26.76 17.11
CA GLY A 70 -3.16 25.75 16.13
C GLY A 70 -2.17 25.73 14.97
N ALA A 71 -1.90 24.54 14.45
CA ALA A 71 -1.05 24.27 13.29
C ALA A 71 -1.45 25.01 12.00
N SER A 72 -2.58 25.71 11.97
CA SER A 72 -2.90 26.71 10.95
C SER A 72 -3.01 28.06 11.65
N GLY A 73 -2.20 29.03 11.21
CA GLY A 73 -2.37 30.43 11.57
C GLY A 73 -3.64 31.00 10.96
N PHE A 74 -4.80 30.43 11.27
CA PHE A 74 -6.08 30.89 10.74
C PHE A 74 -6.75 31.86 11.72
N ASP A 75 -6.73 33.13 11.34
CA ASP A 75 -7.44 34.23 12.00
C ASP A 75 -8.33 34.96 10.98
N PRO A 76 -9.67 34.85 11.07
CA PRO A 76 -10.59 35.67 10.29
C PRO A 76 -11.09 36.91 11.07
N GLY A 77 -10.43 37.28 12.17
CA GLY A 77 -10.71 38.46 13.00
C GLY A 77 -11.44 38.18 14.33
N ALA A 78 -11.62 36.91 14.72
CA ALA A 78 -12.34 36.52 15.93
C ALA A 78 -11.46 35.74 16.91
N PRO A 79 -11.35 36.14 18.19
CA PRO A 79 -10.57 35.41 19.17
C PRO A 79 -11.20 34.03 19.44
N LYS A 80 -10.35 33.02 19.47
CA LYS A 80 -10.74 31.65 19.85
C LYS A 80 -11.37 31.62 21.26
N PRO A 81 -12.45 30.85 21.48
CA PRO A 81 -13.05 30.71 22.81
C PRO A 81 -12.06 30.13 23.83
N THR A 82 -12.11 30.62 25.07
CA THR A 82 -11.28 30.16 26.20
C THR A 82 -11.72 28.81 26.79
N GLY A 83 -12.66 28.12 26.15
CA GLY A 83 -13.24 26.86 26.61
C GLY A 83 -12.43 25.60 26.28
N LYS A 84 -12.88 24.45 26.79
CA LYS A 84 -12.32 23.13 26.42
C LYS A 84 -12.92 22.68 25.10
N ARG A 85 -12.09 22.24 24.16
CA ARG A 85 -12.56 21.59 22.93
C ARG A 85 -13.17 20.22 23.27
N VAL A 86 -14.45 20.04 22.97
CA VAL A 86 -15.22 18.81 23.29
C VAL A 86 -15.57 18.00 22.04
N GLY A 87 -15.51 18.58 20.85
CA GLY A 87 -15.81 17.87 19.62
C GLY A 87 -15.68 18.76 18.39
N CYS A 88 -16.24 18.28 17.27
CA CYS A 88 -16.27 18.97 16.00
C CYS A 88 -17.55 18.69 15.22
N ILE A 89 -17.81 19.56 14.25
CA ILE A 89 -18.79 19.37 13.18
C ILE A 89 -17.99 19.26 11.89
N CYS A 90 -18.18 18.18 11.15
CA CYS A 90 -17.52 17.92 9.88
C CYS A 90 -18.14 18.75 8.74
N MET A 91 -17.48 18.79 7.58
CA MET A 91 -17.95 19.55 6.41
C MET A 91 -19.27 19.02 5.83
N ASP A 92 -19.56 17.74 6.01
CA ASP A 92 -20.83 17.09 5.67
C ASP A 92 -21.95 17.34 6.71
N GLY A 93 -21.66 18.06 7.81
CA GLY A 93 -22.58 18.35 8.89
C GLY A 93 -22.64 17.28 10.00
N VAL A 94 -21.89 16.18 9.88
CA VAL A 94 -21.85 15.14 10.90
C VAL A 94 -21.12 15.67 12.15
N ARG A 95 -21.75 15.51 13.31
CA ARG A 95 -21.13 15.83 14.60
C ARG A 95 -20.27 14.65 15.07
N GLN A 96 -19.04 14.94 15.46
CA GLN A 96 -18.14 13.96 16.08
C GLN A 96 -17.60 14.48 17.41
N ASP A 97 -17.41 13.59 18.37
CA ASP A 97 -16.85 13.93 19.69
C ASP A 97 -15.31 13.92 19.69
N LYS A 98 -14.69 13.92 18.51
CA LYS A 98 -13.24 13.89 18.33
C LYS A 98 -12.67 15.31 18.33
N GLY A 99 -11.89 15.66 19.36
CA GLY A 99 -11.24 16.98 19.48
C GLY A 99 -9.81 17.08 18.92
N GLY A 100 -9.27 15.98 18.41
CA GLY A 100 -7.84 15.85 18.05
C GLY A 100 -7.54 15.90 16.54
N ARG A 101 -6.27 15.66 16.20
CA ARG A 101 -5.83 15.47 14.80
C ARG A 101 -6.58 14.31 14.15
N GLY A 102 -6.85 14.44 12.86
CA GLY A 102 -7.59 13.42 12.09
C GLY A 102 -9.10 13.39 12.37
N ALA A 103 -9.61 14.34 13.16
CA ALA A 103 -11.05 14.57 13.24
C ALA A 103 -11.61 14.83 11.84
N CYS A 104 -12.74 14.20 11.50
CA CYS A 104 -13.38 14.30 10.18
C CYS A 104 -12.51 13.88 8.97
N GLY A 105 -11.48 13.03 9.16
CA GLY A 105 -10.58 12.60 8.08
C GLY A 105 -11.26 11.91 6.88
N GLY A 106 -12.42 11.29 7.10
CA GLY A 106 -13.26 10.74 6.02
C GLY A 106 -14.43 11.63 5.61
N HIS A 107 -14.65 12.76 6.29
CA HIS A 107 -15.84 13.62 6.16
C HIS A 107 -15.50 15.02 5.60
N GLY A 108 -14.38 15.14 4.88
CA GLY A 108 -13.95 16.40 4.26
C GLY A 108 -13.28 17.39 5.21
N GLY A 109 -12.87 16.93 6.41
CA GLY A 109 -12.27 17.78 7.43
C GLY A 109 -13.29 18.48 8.34
N VAL A 110 -12.76 19.27 9.29
CA VAL A 110 -13.56 19.92 10.33
C VAL A 110 -14.07 21.26 9.82
N ARG A 111 -15.37 21.51 9.97
CA ARG A 111 -16.03 22.79 9.66
C ARG A 111 -16.13 23.71 10.88
N TYR A 112 -16.53 23.14 12.02
CA TYR A 112 -16.59 23.87 13.29
C TYR A 112 -15.95 23.05 14.41
N TRP A 113 -15.16 23.71 15.24
CA TRP A 113 -14.75 23.17 16.53
C TRP A 113 -15.78 23.51 17.59
N ILE A 114 -16.13 22.53 18.42
CA ILE A 114 -17.08 22.68 19.52
C ILE A 114 -16.30 22.92 20.81
N TYR A 115 -16.50 24.07 21.42
CA TYR A 115 -15.88 24.49 22.67
C TYR A 115 -16.90 24.56 23.79
N GLN A 116 -16.68 23.83 24.87
CA GLN A 116 -17.44 23.99 26.10
C GLN A 116 -16.91 25.22 26.85
N VAL A 117 -17.73 26.27 26.93
CA VAL A 117 -17.37 27.56 27.56
C VAL A 117 -17.85 27.60 29.01
N SER A 118 -19.00 27.00 29.30
CA SER A 118 -19.50 26.71 30.66
C SER A 118 -20.16 25.33 30.68
N GLU A 119 -20.61 24.85 31.84
CA GLU A 119 -21.25 23.52 31.96
C GLU A 119 -22.41 23.34 30.98
N ASP A 120 -23.21 24.40 30.76
CA ASP A 120 -24.40 24.37 29.90
C ASP A 120 -24.23 25.08 28.54
N SER A 121 -23.09 25.72 28.27
CA SER A 121 -22.90 26.48 27.03
C SER A 121 -21.77 25.94 26.16
N THR A 122 -22.08 25.78 24.88
CA THR A 122 -21.13 25.38 23.85
C THR A 122 -21.02 26.45 22.78
N ALA A 123 -19.80 26.85 22.45
CA ALA A 123 -19.49 27.77 21.36
C ALA A 123 -18.97 26.99 20.15
N LEU A 124 -19.43 27.37 18.97
CA LEU A 124 -18.90 26.87 17.69
C LEU A 124 -17.86 27.85 17.18
N TYR A 125 -16.69 27.33 16.82
CA TYR A 125 -15.62 28.12 16.24
C TYR A 125 -15.32 27.65 14.81
N PRO A 126 -15.52 28.50 13.78
CA PRO A 126 -15.30 28.11 12.40
C PRO A 126 -13.83 27.88 12.09
N THR A 127 -13.55 26.90 11.23
CA THR A 127 -12.22 26.64 10.67
C THR A 127 -12.07 27.30 9.30
N GLU A 128 -10.85 27.33 8.77
CA GLU A 128 -10.53 27.75 7.40
C GLU A 128 -11.44 27.10 6.34
N ASN A 129 -11.69 25.79 6.46
CA ASN A 129 -12.59 25.06 5.56
C ASN A 129 -14.00 25.66 5.50
N HIS A 130 -14.52 26.23 6.61
CA HIS A 130 -15.81 26.91 6.59
C HIS A 130 -15.76 28.25 5.85
N TRP A 131 -14.63 28.94 5.86
CA TRP A 131 -14.47 30.20 5.14
C TRP A 131 -14.33 29.96 3.64
N ASP A 132 -13.60 28.92 3.26
CA ASP A 132 -13.45 28.51 1.86
C ASP A 132 -14.74 27.91 1.29
N HIS A 133 -15.52 27.24 2.14
CA HIS A 133 -16.78 26.59 1.78
C HIS A 133 -17.84 26.82 2.87
N PRO A 134 -18.59 27.94 2.78
CA PRO A 134 -19.50 28.37 3.85
C PRO A 134 -20.71 27.48 4.01
N GLU A 135 -21.19 26.85 2.94
CA GLU A 135 -22.24 25.85 2.95
C GLU A 135 -21.73 24.44 3.35
N PRO A 136 -22.60 23.53 3.82
CA PRO A 136 -22.23 22.11 3.91
C PRO A 136 -21.93 21.55 2.52
N LEU A 137 -21.08 20.53 2.46
CA LEU A 137 -20.80 19.83 1.20
C LEU A 137 -22.09 19.31 0.56
N ASP A 138 -22.22 19.50 -0.75
CA ASP A 138 -23.37 19.02 -1.49
C ASP A 138 -23.36 17.48 -1.61
N ASN A 139 -24.45 16.89 -2.11
CA ASN A 139 -24.55 15.44 -2.21
C ASN A 139 -23.51 14.84 -3.18
N ASN A 140 -23.13 15.54 -4.23
CA ASN A 140 -22.15 15.07 -5.21
C ASN A 140 -20.72 15.11 -4.64
N GLU A 141 -20.39 16.18 -3.92
CA GLU A 141 -19.11 16.34 -3.23
C GLU A 141 -18.97 15.34 -2.09
N ARG A 142 -20.05 15.10 -1.34
CA ARG A 142 -20.08 14.07 -0.30
C ARG A 142 -19.75 12.69 -0.84
N MET A 143 -20.21 12.34 -2.05
CA MET A 143 -19.87 11.05 -2.68
C MET A 143 -18.38 10.91 -2.98
N SER A 144 -17.60 12.00 -3.04
CA SER A 144 -16.14 11.91 -3.23
C SER A 144 -15.38 11.59 -1.93
N LEU A 145 -16.03 11.69 -0.77
CA LEU A 145 -15.37 11.52 0.52
C LEU A 145 -15.22 10.06 0.92
N ALA A 146 -14.12 9.74 1.59
CA ALA A 146 -13.84 8.37 2.03
C ALA A 146 -14.95 7.77 2.90
N ALA A 147 -15.59 8.56 3.78
CA ALA A 147 -16.67 8.06 4.63
C ALA A 147 -17.89 7.56 3.85
N TYR A 148 -18.16 8.10 2.66
CA TYR A 148 -19.27 7.67 1.80
C TYR A 148 -18.82 6.65 0.74
N ASN A 149 -17.52 6.61 0.42
CA ASN A 149 -16.95 5.60 -0.47
C ASN A 149 -16.77 4.24 0.22
N GLU A 150 -16.48 4.22 1.52
CA GLU A 150 -16.32 2.98 2.30
C GLU A 150 -17.66 2.25 2.53
N GLU A 151 -18.79 2.97 2.50
CA GLU A 151 -20.12 2.37 2.65
C GLU A 151 -20.55 1.56 1.40
N GLY A 152 -19.89 1.79 0.25
CA GLY A 152 -20.11 1.06 -1.00
C GLY A 152 -19.07 -0.02 -1.29
N SER A 153 -17.96 -0.08 -0.53
CA SER A 153 -16.97 -1.12 -0.69
C SER A 153 -17.19 -2.21 0.36
N ASP A 154 -18.01 -3.20 0.04
CA ASP A 154 -17.95 -4.56 0.62
C ASP A 154 -16.61 -5.26 0.26
N ASP A 155 -15.52 -4.50 0.14
CA ASP A 155 -14.20 -5.07 -0.03
C ASP A 155 -13.71 -5.49 1.36
N PRO A 156 -13.66 -6.81 1.65
CA PRO A 156 -13.15 -7.27 2.93
C PRO A 156 -11.74 -6.72 3.13
N PRO A 157 -11.33 -6.45 4.38
CA PRO A 157 -10.06 -5.83 4.68
C PRO A 157 -8.97 -6.57 3.92
N ARG A 158 -8.29 -5.85 3.02
CA ARG A 158 -7.12 -6.34 2.28
C ARG A 158 -6.01 -6.64 3.26
N ASN A 159 -6.13 -7.79 3.89
CA ASN A 159 -5.14 -8.40 4.72
C ASN A 159 -3.98 -8.71 3.77
N ARG A 160 -2.93 -7.88 3.84
CA ARG A 160 -1.61 -8.15 3.25
C ARG A 160 -0.91 -9.28 4.01
N GLY A 161 -1.59 -10.42 4.11
CA GLY A 161 -1.04 -11.69 4.50
C GLY A 161 -1.43 -12.66 3.40
N LEU A 162 -0.43 -13.29 2.80
CA LEU A 162 -0.53 -14.30 1.76
C LEU A 162 -1.35 -15.50 2.27
N ARG A 163 -2.68 -15.36 2.38
CA ARG A 163 -3.59 -16.45 2.67
C ARG A 163 -3.84 -17.18 1.36
N ILE A 164 -2.91 -18.06 1.02
CA ILE A 164 -3.07 -19.03 -0.06
C ILE A 164 -4.39 -19.76 0.20
N GLY A 165 -5.33 -19.66 -0.72
CA GLY A 165 -6.62 -20.32 -0.59
C GLY A 165 -6.44 -21.84 -0.50
N TRP A 166 -7.37 -22.54 0.13
CA TRP A 166 -7.37 -24.00 0.15
C TRP A 166 -7.30 -24.60 -1.27
N GLY A 167 -7.92 -23.93 -2.25
CA GLY A 167 -7.84 -24.32 -3.67
C GLY A 167 -6.42 -24.24 -4.24
N GLU A 168 -5.67 -23.19 -3.94
CA GLU A 168 -4.29 -23.00 -4.42
C GLU A 168 -3.33 -23.99 -3.74
N THR A 169 -3.55 -24.27 -2.45
CA THR A 169 -2.82 -25.30 -1.71
C THR A 169 -3.04 -26.69 -2.32
N LEU A 170 -4.28 -27.03 -2.66
CA LEU A 170 -4.62 -28.30 -3.31
C LEU A 170 -3.99 -28.43 -4.69
N LEU A 171 -3.95 -27.34 -5.46
CA LEU A 171 -3.35 -27.31 -6.79
C LEU A 171 -1.83 -27.52 -6.70
N GLY A 172 -1.16 -26.85 -5.75
CA GLY A 172 0.25 -27.09 -5.45
C GLY A 172 0.53 -28.54 -5.03
N LEU A 173 -0.32 -29.12 -4.18
CA LEU A 173 -0.17 -30.51 -3.73
C LEU A 173 -0.35 -31.50 -4.90
N MET A 174 -1.32 -31.28 -5.79
CA MET A 174 -1.50 -32.08 -7.01
C MET A 174 -0.26 -32.03 -7.92
N VAL A 175 0.35 -30.85 -8.10
CA VAL A 175 1.58 -30.72 -8.89
C VAL A 175 2.74 -31.47 -8.23
N CYS A 176 2.91 -31.36 -6.91
CA CYS A 176 3.95 -32.10 -6.19
C CYS A 176 3.79 -33.62 -6.31
N VAL A 177 2.55 -34.13 -6.17
CA VAL A 177 2.27 -35.57 -6.27
C VAL A 177 2.52 -36.09 -7.68
N THR A 178 2.16 -35.33 -8.72
CA THR A 178 2.39 -35.72 -10.12
C THR A 178 3.89 -35.77 -10.46
N ILE A 179 4.69 -34.79 -10.01
CA ILE A 179 6.14 -34.81 -10.19
C ILE A 179 6.77 -36.01 -9.48
N ALA A 180 6.38 -36.27 -8.23
CA ALA A 180 6.89 -37.43 -7.46
C ALA A 180 6.54 -38.77 -8.14
N TYR A 181 5.34 -38.87 -8.73
CA TYR A 181 4.91 -40.06 -9.46
C TYR A 181 5.72 -40.30 -10.73
N ILE A 182 5.97 -39.24 -11.53
CA ILE A 182 6.80 -39.32 -12.74
C ILE A 182 8.23 -39.71 -12.38
N ALA A 183 8.80 -39.11 -11.33
CA ALA A 183 10.14 -39.45 -10.85
C ALA A 183 10.22 -40.94 -10.45
N LYS A 184 9.22 -41.45 -9.71
CA LYS A 184 9.15 -42.86 -9.32
C LYS A 184 9.09 -43.80 -10.52
N LEU A 185 8.28 -43.50 -11.53
CA LEU A 185 8.19 -44.29 -12.76
C LEU A 185 9.52 -44.33 -13.51
N TRP A 186 10.22 -43.19 -13.56
CA TRP A 186 11.51 -43.10 -14.22
C TRP A 186 12.56 -43.96 -13.52
N PHE A 187 12.70 -43.83 -12.19
CA PHE A 187 13.66 -44.63 -11.43
C PHE A 187 13.34 -46.12 -11.42
N SER A 188 12.06 -46.50 -11.40
CA SER A 188 11.67 -47.91 -11.45
C SER A 188 12.02 -48.57 -12.78
N ASN A 189 11.95 -47.85 -13.90
CA ASN A 189 12.32 -48.38 -15.21
C ASN A 189 13.85 -48.48 -15.38
N SER A 190 14.61 -47.51 -14.87
CA SER A 190 16.08 -47.53 -14.93
C SER A 190 16.71 -48.73 -14.22
N HIS A 191 16.04 -49.31 -13.21
CA HIS A 191 16.51 -50.52 -12.53
C HIS A 191 16.25 -51.81 -13.33
N HIS A 192 15.27 -51.84 -14.23
CA HIS A 192 15.02 -53.01 -15.08
C HIS A 192 16.05 -53.15 -16.21
N ASP A 193 16.61 -52.04 -16.68
CA ASP A 193 17.63 -52.04 -17.74
C ASP A 193 19.01 -52.54 -17.26
N GLN A 194 19.24 -52.65 -15.95
CA GLN A 194 20.49 -53.21 -15.39
C GLN A 194 20.46 -54.73 -15.18
N LEU A 195 19.34 -55.41 -15.44
CA LEU A 195 19.17 -56.85 -15.19
C LEU A 195 19.08 -57.71 -16.46
N LEU A 196 19.31 -57.14 -17.64
CA LEU A 196 19.46 -57.89 -18.89
C LEU A 196 20.92 -57.83 -19.36
N PRO A 197 21.69 -58.94 -19.24
CA PRO A 197 23.01 -59.08 -19.87
C PRO A 197 22.93 -59.25 -21.39
#